data_AF-A0A9E4D9Q9-F1
#
_entry.id   AF-A0A9E4D9Q9-F1
#
_cell.length_a   1.000
_cell.length_b   1.000
_cell.length_c   1.000
_cell.angle_alpha   90.00
_cell.angle_beta   90.00
_cell.angle_gamma   90.00
#
_symmetry.space_group_name_H-M   'P 1'
#
loop_
_entity.id
_entity.type
_entity.pdbx_description
1 polymer ?
#
loop_
_entity_poly.entity_id
_entity_poly.type
_entity_poly.pdbx_seq_one_letter_code
_entity_poly.pdbx_strand_id
1 'polypeptide(L)' 'MERLVAEVRERVIDAIRSNRIVLPTLPEAALKVRDAAEDPRTDAAGIARVIAGDAALSAPAVRVANSPLLRAS' A
#
# COMPACT_ATOMS: atom_id res chain seq x y z
N MET A 1 -17.52 14.75 20.47
CA MET A 1 -16.63 13.94 19.62
C MET A 1 -17.42 13.23 18.52
N GLU A 2 -18.48 12.49 18.85
CA GLU A 2 -19.30 11.74 17.87
C GLU A 2 -19.89 12.59 16.73
N ARG A 3 -20.35 13.81 17.03
CA ARG A 3 -20.90 14.74 16.02
C ARG A 3 -19.90 15.13 14.93
N LEU A 4 -18.63 15.34 15.32
CA LEU A 4 -17.54 15.67 14.39
C LEU A 4 -17.20 14.47 13.49
N VAL A 5 -17.17 13.26 14.06
CA VAL A 5 -16.91 12.03 13.30
C VAL A 5 -18.01 11.80 12.26
N ALA A 6 -19.27 11.99 12.63
CA ALA A 6 -20.40 11.88 11.72
C ALA A 6 -20.32 12.91 10.57
N GLU A 7 -19.98 14.16 10.88
CA GLU A 7 -19.85 15.22 9.88
C GLU A 7 -18.68 14.96 8.91
N VAL A 8 -17.52 14.53 9.42
CA VAL A 8 -16.38 14.16 8.58
C VAL A 8 -16.73 12.97 7.69
N ARG A 9 -17.43 11.95 8.23
CA ARG A 9 -17.86 10.78 7.46
C ARG A 9 -18.75 11.17 6.29
N GLU A 10 -19.78 11.98 6.52
CA GLU A 10 -20.68 12.41 5.44
C GLU A 10 -19.93 13.24 4.38
N ARG A 11 -19.04 14.15 4.79
CA ARG A 11 -18.21 14.92 3.84
C ARG A 11 -17.31 14.03 2.99
N VAL A 12 -16.73 12.97 3.56
CA VAL A 12 -15.92 12.00 2.81
C VAL A 12 -16.79 11.23 1.81
N ILE A 13 -17.96 10.73 2.23
CA ILE A 13 -18.87 9.98 1.35
C ILE A 13 -19.35 10.85 0.18
N ASP A 14 -19.73 12.10 0.44
CA ASP A 14 -20.14 13.03 -0.61
C ASP A 14 -19.01 13.40 -1.55
N ALA A 15 -17.77 13.52 -1.04
CA ALA A 15 -16.60 13.76 -1.87
C ALA A 15 -16.26 12.55 -2.77
N ILE A 16 -16.48 11.32 -2.28
CA ILE A 16 -16.36 10.08 -3.08
C ILE A 16 -17.45 10.08 -4.18
N ARG A 17 -18.73 10.27 -3.82
CA ARG A 17 -19.86 10.24 -4.76
C ARG A 17 -19.76 11.32 -5.85
N SER A 18 -19.24 12.48 -5.48
CA SER A 18 -19.04 13.61 -6.40
C SER A 18 -17.72 13.52 -7.19
N ASN A 19 -16.96 12.43 -7.03
CA ASN A 19 -15.66 12.21 -7.66
C ASN A 19 -14.66 13.37 -7.42
N ARG A 20 -14.74 14.03 -6.24
CA ARG A 20 -13.89 15.16 -5.83
C ARG A 20 -12.68 14.73 -5.00
N ILE A 21 -12.58 13.44 -4.67
CA ILE A 21 -11.40 12.88 -4.02
C ILE A 21 -10.39 12.49 -5.09
N VAL A 22 -9.19 13.07 -4.98
CA VAL A 22 -8.02 12.55 -5.69
C VAL A 22 -7.64 11.24 -5.01
N LEU A 23 -7.99 10.12 -5.65
CA LEU A 23 -7.42 8.84 -5.26
C LEU A 23 -5.93 8.87 -5.61
N PRO A 24 -5.03 8.50 -4.69
CA PRO A 24 -3.64 8.32 -5.07
C PRO A 24 -3.57 7.24 -6.15
N THR A 25 -2.84 7.50 -7.22
CA THR A 25 -2.50 6.48 -8.20
C THR A 25 -1.71 5.39 -7.51
N LEU A 26 -2.01 4.12 -7.80
CA LEU A 26 -1.17 3.02 -7.34
C LEU A 26 0.24 3.23 -7.94
N PRO A 27 1.31 3.27 -7.13
CA PRO A 27 2.65 3.49 -7.66
C PRO A 27 2.99 2.43 -8.71
N GLU A 28 3.69 2.82 -9.79
CA GLU A 28 4.09 1.88 -10.85
C GLU A 28 4.89 0.69 -10.29
N ALA A 29 5.73 0.94 -9.28
CA ALA A 29 6.48 -0.11 -8.62
C ALA A 29 5.58 -1.09 -7.84
N ALA A 30 4.45 -0.64 -7.29
CA ALA A 30 3.49 -1.53 -6.64
C ALA A 30 2.76 -2.43 -7.65
N LEU A 31 2.54 -1.96 -8.88
CA LEU A 31 2.04 -2.80 -9.98
C LEU A 31 3.04 -3.90 -10.31
N LYS A 32 4.33 -3.56 -10.47
CA LYS A 32 5.40 -4.53 -10.76
C LYS A 32 5.54 -5.60 -9.69
N VAL A 33 5.41 -5.24 -8.41
CA VAL A 33 5.43 -6.21 -7.30
C VAL A 33 4.23 -7.15 -7.37
N ARG A 34 3.04 -6.64 -7.66
CA ARG A 34 1.83 -7.48 -7.82
C ARG A 34 2.00 -8.45 -9.00
N ASP A 35 2.41 -7.96 -10.16
CA ASP A 35 2.56 -8.78 -11.36
C ASP A 35 3.63 -9.86 -11.13
N ALA A 36 4.72 -9.55 -10.41
CA ALA A 36 5.73 -10.52 -10.01
C ALA A 36 5.19 -11.57 -9.02
N ALA A 37 4.30 -11.18 -8.09
CA ALA A 37 3.69 -12.09 -7.13
C ALA A 37 2.62 -13.01 -7.77
N GLU A 38 2.03 -12.61 -8.90
CA GLU A 38 1.05 -13.40 -9.64
C GLU A 38 1.69 -14.40 -10.64
N ASP A 39 2.97 -14.23 -11.00
CA ASP A 39 3.69 -15.17 -11.87
C ASP A 39 4.10 -16.45 -11.09
N PRO A 40 3.58 -17.64 -11.46
CA PRO A 40 3.89 -18.91 -10.78
C PRO A 40 5.38 -19.31 -10.82
N ARG A 41 6.17 -18.67 -11.70
CA ARG A 41 7.61 -18.93 -11.85
C ARG A 41 8.47 -18.04 -10.95
N THR A 42 7.86 -17.04 -10.32
CA THR A 42 8.56 -16.10 -9.45
C THR A 42 8.66 -16.66 -8.05
N ASP A 43 9.88 -16.66 -7.51
CA ASP A 43 10.16 -17.00 -6.12
C ASP A 43 10.25 -15.73 -5.24
N ALA A 44 10.36 -15.93 -3.93
CA ALA A 44 10.51 -14.82 -2.98
C ALA A 44 11.70 -13.89 -3.31
N ALA A 45 12.78 -14.44 -3.86
CA ALA A 45 13.95 -13.66 -4.27
C ALA A 45 13.67 -12.80 -5.53
N GLY A 46 12.82 -13.28 -6.44
CA GLY A 46 12.30 -12.51 -7.57
C GLY A 46 11.51 -11.29 -7.11
N ILE A 47 10.57 -11.48 -6.17
CA ILE A 47 9.79 -10.37 -5.59
C ILE A 47 10.71 -9.39 -4.85
N ALA A 48 11.66 -9.89 -4.07
CA ALA A 48 12.62 -9.06 -3.35
C ALA A 48 13.45 -8.17 -4.29
N ARG A 49 13.84 -8.67 -5.47
CA ARG A 49 14.55 -7.86 -6.49
C ARG A 49 13.70 -6.72 -7.03
N VAL A 50 12.40 -6.95 -7.25
CA VAL A 50 11.49 -5.90 -7.72
C VAL A 50 11.32 -4.82 -6.65
N ILE A 51 11.16 -5.21 -5.38
CA ILE A 51 11.09 -4.27 -4.25
C ILE A 51 12.40 -3.49 -4.11
N ALA A 52 13.55 -4.16 -4.20
CA ALA A 52 14.88 -3.55 -4.10
C ALA A 52 15.18 -2.52 -5.20
N GLY A 53 14.53 -2.63 -6.36
CA GLY A 53 14.65 -1.68 -7.47
C GLY A 53 14.01 -0.31 -7.20
N ASP A 54 13.18 -0.17 -6.17
CA ASP A 54 12.54 1.08 -5.79
C ASP A 54 12.78 1.40 -4.29
N ALA A 55 13.48 2.51 -4.03
CA ALA A 55 13.77 2.98 -2.68
C ALA A 55 12.49 3.30 -1.87
N ALA A 56 11.43 3.79 -2.53
CA ALA A 56 10.15 4.11 -1.91
C ALA A 56 9.39 2.85 -1.45
N LEU A 57 9.65 1.68 -2.06
CA LEU A 57 9.12 0.40 -1.60
C LEU A 57 10.05 -0.30 -0.60
N SER A 58 11.36 -0.24 -0.85
CA SER A 58 12.37 -0.90 -0.02
C SER A 58 12.37 -0.42 1.43
N ALA A 59 12.36 0.91 1.65
CA ALA A 59 12.47 1.46 2.99
C ALA A 59 11.26 1.12 3.89
N PRO A 60 10.00 1.24 3.43
CA PRO A 60 8.84 0.74 4.17
C PRO A 60 8.86 -0.78 4.38
N ALA A 61 9.26 -1.57 3.38
CA ALA A 61 9.31 -3.03 3.50
C ALA A 61 10.25 -3.48 4.63
N VAL A 62 11.46 -2.93 4.70
CA VAL A 62 12.43 -3.21 5.78
C VAL A 62 11.89 -2.77 7.15
N ARG A 63 11.25 -1.60 7.22
CA ARG A 63 10.63 -1.10 8.46
C ARG A 63 9.55 -2.06 8.98
N VAL A 64 8.70 -2.56 8.09
CA VAL A 64 7.62 -3.50 8.41
C VAL A 64 8.20 -4.86 8.80
N ALA A 65 9.18 -5.37 8.07
CA ALA A 65 9.86 -6.63 8.39
C ALA A 65 10.49 -6.61 9.80
N ASN A 66 11.05 -5.47 10.21
CA ASN A 66 11.64 -5.29 11.54
C ASN A 66 10.62 -4.84 12.61
N SER A 67 9.32 -4.82 12.29
CA SER A 67 8.28 -4.44 13.25
C SER A 67 8.08 -5.54 14.30
N PRO A 68 7.65 -5.18 15.54
CA PRO A 68 7.36 -6.18 16.57
C PRO A 68 6.35 -7.24 16.14
N LEU A 69 5.40 -6.88 15.26
CA LEU A 69 4.37 -7.78 14.76
C LEU A 69 4.94 -8.96 13.96
N LEU A 70 5.95 -8.71 13.13
CA LEU A 70 6.60 -9.70 12.27
C LEU A 70 7.85 -10.32 12.92
N ARG A 71 8.46 -9.65 13.90
CA ARG A 71 9.63 -10.15 14.63
C ARG A 71 9.26 -11.10 15.79
N ALA A 72 8.02 -11.03 16.29
CA ALA A 72 7.54 -11.87 17.40
C ALA A 72 6.94 -13.21 16.93
N SER A 73 6.89 -13.47 15.61
CA SER A 73 6.45 -14.74 15.01
C SER A 73 7.59 -15.72 14.81
#